data_AF-A0A2N7IPC0-F1
#
_entry.id   AF-A0A2N7IPC0-F1
#
_cell.length_a   1.000
_cell.length_b   1.000
_cell.length_c   1.000
_cell.angle_alpha   90.00
_cell.angle_beta   90.00
_cell.angle_gamma   90.00
#
_symmetry.space_group_name_H-M   'P 1'
#
loop_
_entity.id
_entity.type
_entity.pdbx_description
1 polymer ?
#
loop_
_entity_poly.entity_id
_entity_poly.type
_entity_poly.pdbx_seq_one_letter_code
_entity_poly.pdbx_strand_id
1 'polypeptide(L)' 'MFDRFKTVGQWQLKDGLLHVEITKGDNRYEFAVVARADLNIHSAVEYKNSELHSYLKLVQVER' A
#
# COMPACT_ATOMS: atom_id res chain seq x y z
N MET A 1 -19.17 -10.81 -10.70
CA MET A 1 -19.79 -10.78 -9.36
C MET A 1 -18.77 -10.13 -8.43
N PHE A 2 -19.10 -9.02 -7.78
CA PHE A 2 -18.16 -8.31 -6.90
C PHE A 2 -18.26 -8.90 -5.49
N ASP A 3 -17.54 -10.01 -5.27
CA ASP A 3 -17.46 -10.58 -3.93
C ASP A 3 -16.75 -9.61 -3.00
N ARG A 4 -17.46 -9.21 -1.93
CA ARG A 4 -16.91 -8.35 -0.88
C ARG A 4 -16.11 -9.23 0.07
N PHE A 5 -14.85 -9.46 -0.26
CA PHE A 5 -13.93 -10.10 0.68
C PHE A 5 -13.61 -9.14 1.83
N LYS A 6 -13.77 -9.62 3.06
CA LYS A 6 -13.31 -8.90 4.25
C LYS A 6 -11.83 -8.56 4.04
N THR A 7 -11.53 -7.28 4.12
CA THR A 7 -10.17 -6.77 3.97
C THR A 7 -9.68 -6.43 5.38
N VAL A 8 -8.60 -7.07 5.80
CA VAL A 8 -7.95 -6.83 7.09
C VAL A 8 -6.48 -6.57 6.84
N GLY A 9 -5.80 -5.92 7.76
CA GLY A 9 -4.40 -5.61 7.58
C GLY A 9 -3.77 -5.04 8.82
N GLN A 10 -2.46 -4.80 8.70
CA GLN A 10 -1.62 -4.21 9.71
C GLN A 10 -0.63 -3.25 9.06
N TRP A 11 -0.12 -2.32 9.84
CA TRP A 11 0.87 -1.37 9.37
C TRP A 11 1.86 -1.04 10.48
N GLN A 12 3.06 -0.65 10.07
CA GLN A 12 4.10 -0.16 10.97
C GLN A 12 4.95 0.90 10.28
N LEU A 13 5.39 1.90 11.04
CA LEU A 13 6.41 2.84 10.60
C LEU A 13 7.77 2.32 11.04
N LYS A 14 8.66 2.05 10.09
CA LYS A 14 10.01 1.55 10.35
C LYS A 14 11.01 2.22 9.40
N ASP A 15 12.11 2.73 9.95
CA ASP A 15 13.20 3.36 9.18
C ASP A 15 12.72 4.46 8.20
N GLY A 16 11.68 5.21 8.60
CA GLY A 16 11.09 6.28 7.77
C GLY A 16 10.16 5.80 6.64
N LEU A 17 9.87 4.49 6.58
CA LEU A 17 8.95 3.87 5.62
C LEU A 17 7.69 3.38 6.33
N LEU A 18 6.53 3.61 5.72
CA LEU A 18 5.28 3.00 6.16
C LEU A 18 5.13 1.65 5.46
N HIS A 19 5.25 0.58 6.23
CA HIS A 19 5.02 -0.78 5.76
C HIS A 19 3.57 -1.16 6.03
N VAL A 20 2.90 -1.71 5.01
CA VAL A 20 1.51 -2.14 5.08
C VAL A 20 1.39 -3.56 4.56
N GLU A 21 0.62 -4.38 5.28
CA GLU A 21 0.19 -5.69 4.84
C GLU A 21 -1.34 -5.76 4.86
N ILE A 22 -1.94 -6.26 3.78
CA ILE A 22 -3.39 -6.40 3.63
C ILE A 22 -3.71 -7.82 3.18
N THR A 23 -4.64 -8.48 3.85
CA THR A 23 -5.24 -9.74 3.43
C THR A 23 -6.65 -9.50 2.91
N LYS A 24 -6.94 -9.96 1.69
CA LYS A 24 -8.24 -9.87 1.03
C LYS A 24 -8.55 -11.16 0.27
N GLY A 25 -9.43 -11.97 0.86
CA GLY A 25 -9.64 -13.34 0.38
C GLY A 25 -8.34 -14.12 0.50
N ASP A 26 -7.94 -14.81 -0.57
CA ASP A 26 -6.69 -15.58 -0.63
C ASP A 26 -5.46 -14.74 -1.02
N ASN A 27 -5.62 -13.43 -1.19
CA ASN A 27 -4.53 -12.56 -1.59
C ASN A 27 -3.93 -11.83 -0.39
N ARG A 28 -2.59 -11.85 -0.31
CA ARG A 28 -1.80 -10.98 0.57
C ARG A 28 -1.14 -9.90 -0.26
N TYR A 29 -1.32 -8.65 0.14
CA TYR A 29 -0.70 -7.49 -0.47
C TYR A 29 0.29 -6.89 0.52
N GLU A 30 1.49 -6.57 0.04
CA GLU A 30 2.55 -5.95 0.83
C GLU A 30 3.07 -4.75 0.08
N PHE A 31 3.18 -3.61 0.76
CA PHE A 31 3.81 -2.43 0.17
C PHE A 31 4.52 -1.58 1.21
N ALA A 32 5.62 -0.96 0.78
CA ALA A 32 6.33 0.06 1.53
C ALA A 32 6.07 1.42 0.86
N VAL A 33 5.57 2.38 1.64
CA VAL A 33 5.28 3.73 1.19
C VAL A 33 6.44 4.64 1.59
N VAL A 34 7.01 5.31 0.60
CA VAL A 34 7.91 6.46 0.75
C VAL A 34 7.07 7.72 0.58
N ALA A 35 7.03 8.56 1.61
CA ALA A 35 6.30 9.82 1.59
C ALA A 35 7.28 10.99 1.64
N ARG A 36 7.02 12.03 0.84
CA ARG A 36 7.65 13.34 0.97
C ARG A 36 6.57 14.38 1.17
N ALA A 37 6.47 14.87 2.41
CA ALA A 37 5.44 15.82 2.80
C ALA A 37 5.56 17.17 2.08
N ASP A 38 6.80 17.62 1.85
CA ASP A 38 7.13 18.88 1.17
C ASP A 38 6.63 18.94 -0.29
N LEU A 39 6.70 17.82 -1.00
CA LEU A 39 6.25 17.67 -2.38
C LEU A 39 4.86 17.04 -2.47
N ASN A 40 4.32 16.59 -1.34
CA ASN A 40 3.04 15.90 -1.27
C ASN A 40 2.98 14.67 -2.20
N ILE A 41 4.11 13.97 -2.34
CA ILE A 41 4.24 12.75 -3.14
C ILE A 41 4.37 11.56 -2.21
N HIS A 42 3.56 10.54 -2.47
CA HIS A 42 3.61 9.25 -1.81
C HIS A 42 3.80 8.19 -2.88
N SER A 43 4.89 7.43 -2.83
CA SER A 43 5.17 6.35 -3.77
C SER A 43 5.27 5.02 -3.04
N ALA A 44 4.78 3.95 -3.65
CA ALA A 44 4.87 2.61 -3.11
C ALA A 44 5.10 1.57 -4.21
N VAL A 45 5.80 0.51 -3.86
CA VAL A 45 5.86 -0.71 -4.65
C VAL A 45 4.98 -1.74 -3.95
N GLU A 46 4.04 -2.31 -4.69
CA GLU A 46 3.11 -3.30 -4.20
C GLU A 46 3.49 -4.69 -4.71
N TYR A 47 3.49 -5.63 -3.78
CA TYR A 47 3.60 -7.05 -4.03
C TYR A 47 2.26 -7.70 -3.72
N LYS A 48 1.86 -8.66 -4.55
CA LYS A 48 0.69 -9.51 -4.34
C LYS A 48 1.17 -10.94 -4.31
N ASN A 49 0.92 -11.63 -3.20
CA ASN A 49 1.36 -13.01 -2.97
C ASN A 49 2.88 -13.17 -3.23
N SER A 50 3.68 -12.25 -2.71
CA SER A 50 5.15 -12.17 -2.89
C SER A 50 5.64 -11.85 -4.30
N GLU A 51 4.75 -11.58 -5.26
CA GLU A 51 5.13 -11.19 -6.63
C GLU A 51 4.93 -9.69 -6.85
N LEU A 52 5.83 -9.05 -7.60
CA LEU A 52 5.68 -7.64 -7.98
C LEU A 52 4.34 -7.45 -8.70
N HIS A 53 3.49 -6.59 -8.15
CA HIS A 53 2.14 -6.39 -8.65
C HIS A 53 1.95 -5.02 -9.30
N SER A 54 2.33 -3.95 -8.59
CA SER A 54 2.03 -2.58 -9.01
C SER A 54 3.08 -1.58 -8.51
N TYR A 55 3.21 -0.46 -9.24
CA TYR A 55 3.82 0.76 -8.73
C TYR A 55 2.73 1.79 -8.48
N LEU A 56 2.65 2.30 -7.26
CA LEU A 56 1.67 3.29 -6.83
C LEU A 56 2.38 4.63 -6.66
N LYS A 57 1.83 5.68 -7.28
CA LYS A 57 2.18 7.07 -6.97
C LYS A 57 0.89 7.83 -6.67
N LEU A 58 0.79 8.34 -5.46
CA LEU A 58 -0.31 9.18 -5.01
C LEU A 58 0.19 10.60 -4.79
N VAL A 59 -0.61 11.56 -5.24
CA VAL A 59 -0.45 12.97 -4.93
C VAL A 59 -1.76 13.40 -4.27
N GLN A 60 -1.69 13.96 -3.07
CA GLN A 60 -2.91 14.49 -2.46
C GLN A 60 -3.32 15.74 -3.25
N VAL A 61 -4.50 15.72 -3.87
CA VAL A 61 -5.02 16.91 -4.55
C VAL A 61 -5.69 17.78 -3.49
N GLU A 62 -5.33 19.07 -3.39
CA GLU A 62 -6.08 20.02 -2.56
C GLU A 62 -7.53 20.12 -3.07
N ARG A 63 -8.48 20.22 -2.13
CA ARG A 63 -9.92 20.25 -2.42
C ARG A 63 -10.38 21.60 -2.97
#